data_AF-A0A4U9CVC1-F1
#
_entry.id   AF-A0A4U9CVC1-F1
#
_cell.length_a   1.000
_cell.length_b   1.000
_cell.length_c   1.000
_cell.angle_alpha   90.00
_cell.angle_beta   90.00
_cell.angle_gamma   90.00
#
_symmetry.space_group_name_H-M   'P 1'
#
loop_
_entity.id
_entity.type
_entity.pdbx_description
1 polymer ?
#
loop_
_entity_poly.entity_id
_entity_poly.type
_entity_poly.pdbx_seq_one_letter_code
_entity_poly.pdbx_strand_id
1 'polypeptide(L)'
;MAIQRPTAEQLQELASRLHISLTPAQSEEYLALMQANFDAYDLVDSLPDEIPEVRYPTRRWLSPDWRGKSAQRVVLQNRGERCDDWRAGRIYHRS
;
A
#
# COMPACT_ATOMS: atom_id res chain seq x y z
N MET A 1 -7.98 -11.26 -7.08
CA MET A 1 -6.88 -12.01 -6.44
C MET A 1 -7.37 -12.68 -5.17
N ALA A 2 -7.67 -13.98 -5.24
CA ALA A 2 -8.15 -14.74 -4.09
C ALA A 2 -7.11 -14.83 -2.97
N ILE A 3 -7.54 -14.62 -1.74
CA ILE A 3 -6.71 -14.79 -0.55
C ILE A 3 -6.39 -16.27 -0.31
N GLN A 4 -5.13 -16.59 -0.01
CA GLN A 4 -4.71 -17.96 0.29
C GLN A 4 -5.04 -18.30 1.76
N ARG A 5 -5.84 -19.34 1.97
CA ARG A 5 -6.20 -19.81 3.32
C ARG A 5 -5.06 -20.67 3.89
N PRO A 6 -4.45 -20.27 5.02
CA PRO A 6 -3.37 -21.04 5.61
C PRO A 6 -3.89 -22.35 6.23
N THR A 7 -3.05 -23.37 6.22
CA THR A 7 -3.27 -24.60 7.00
C THR A 7 -2.95 -24.37 8.48
N ALA A 8 -3.41 -25.26 9.37
CA ALA A 8 -3.13 -25.17 10.80
C ALA A 8 -1.63 -25.24 11.11
N GLU A 9 -0.85 -25.98 10.33
CA GLU A 9 0.61 -26.05 10.45
C GLU A 9 1.27 -24.72 10.06
N GLN A 10 0.84 -24.11 8.96
CA GLN A 10 1.33 -22.78 8.55
C GLN A 10 0.97 -21.70 9.57
N LEU A 11 -0.19 -21.82 10.21
CA LEU A 11 -0.59 -20.93 11.28
C LEU A 11 0.31 -21.10 12.52
N GLN A 12 0.68 -22.34 12.88
CA GLN A 12 1.65 -22.58 13.97
C GLN A 12 3.04 -22.01 13.66
N GLU A 13 3.50 -22.16 12.42
CA GLU A 13 4.76 -21.58 11.98
C GLU A 13 4.73 -20.04 12.07
N LEU A 14 3.65 -19.42 11.61
CA LEU A 14 3.42 -17.98 11.73
C LEU A 14 3.41 -17.53 13.18
N ALA A 15 2.68 -18.25 14.04
CA ALA A 15 2.61 -17.99 15.47
C ALA A 15 4.00 -18.02 16.11
N SER A 16 4.79 -19.03 15.79
CA SER A 16 6.16 -19.19 16.27
C SER A 16 7.06 -18.00 15.88
N ARG A 17 6.94 -17.52 14.64
CA ARG A 17 7.67 -16.33 14.14
C ARG A 17 7.23 -15.04 14.83
N LEU A 18 5.99 -14.97 15.30
CA LEU A 18 5.43 -13.85 16.04
C LEU A 18 5.59 -14.00 17.56
N HIS A 19 6.33 -15.01 18.01
CA HIS A 19 6.52 -15.34 19.43
C HIS A 19 5.21 -15.66 20.18
N ILE A 20 4.19 -16.15 19.46
CA ILE A 20 2.93 -16.67 19.99
C ILE A 20 3.06 -18.20 20.13
N SER A 21 2.81 -18.72 21.32
CA SER A 21 2.75 -20.17 21.55
C SER A 21 1.33 -20.67 21.34
N LEU A 22 1.11 -21.41 20.26
CA LEU A 22 -0.16 -22.06 19.93
C LEU A 22 0.02 -23.57 19.89
N THR A 23 -0.87 -24.30 20.55
CA THR A 23 -0.98 -25.76 20.38
C THR A 23 -1.71 -26.09 19.07
N PRO A 24 -1.55 -27.31 18.51
CA PRO A 24 -2.24 -27.69 17.28
C PRO A 24 -3.76 -27.53 17.34
N ALA A 25 -4.38 -27.94 18.45
CA ALA A 25 -5.82 -27.78 18.66
C ALA A 25 -6.25 -26.30 18.67
N GLN A 26 -5.47 -25.43 19.30
CA GLN A 26 -5.76 -23.99 19.30
C GLN A 26 -5.58 -23.35 17.92
N SER A 27 -4.67 -23.86 17.10
CA SER A 27 -4.50 -23.38 15.72
C SER A 27 -5.73 -23.71 14.86
N GLU A 28 -6.31 -24.90 15.02
CA GLU A 28 -7.57 -25.27 14.34
C GLU A 28 -8.73 -24.40 14.81
N GLU A 29 -8.87 -24.19 16.12
CA GLU A 29 -9.90 -23.33 16.70
C GLU A 29 -9.75 -21.88 16.22
N TYR A 30 -8.52 -21.38 16.15
CA TYR A 30 -8.24 -20.04 15.66
C TYR A 30 -8.57 -19.88 14.16
N LEU A 31 -8.28 -20.89 13.33
CA LEU A 31 -8.69 -20.89 11.93
C LEU A 31 -10.22 -20.82 11.79
N ALA A 32 -10.95 -21.57 12.61
CA ALA A 32 -12.41 -21.55 12.61
C ALA A 32 -12.96 -20.16 12.96
N LEU A 33 -12.39 -19.50 13.97
CA LEU A 33 -12.76 -18.13 14.36
C LEU A 33 -12.44 -17.11 13.27
N MET A 34 -11.36 -17.32 12.52
CA MET A 34 -10.95 -16.42 11.45
C MET A 34 -11.75 -16.58 10.16
N GLN A 35 -12.52 -17.66 9.99
CA GLN A 35 -13.22 -17.97 8.74
C GLN A 35 -14.07 -16.81 8.23
N ALA A 36 -14.84 -16.16 9.11
CA ALA A 36 -15.68 -15.01 8.74
C ALA A 36 -14.88 -13.82 8.18
N ASN A 37 -13.63 -13.63 8.61
CA ASN A 37 -12.77 -12.57 8.07
C ASN A 37 -12.31 -12.91 6.65
N PHE A 38 -12.01 -14.19 6.39
CA PHE A 38 -11.63 -14.64 5.05
C PHE A 38 -12.80 -14.50 4.06
N ASP A 39 -14.01 -14.83 4.50
CA ASP A 39 -15.22 -14.70 3.66
C ASP A 39 -15.48 -13.24 3.24
N ALA A 40 -15.15 -12.27 4.11
CA ALA A 40 -15.25 -10.85 3.77
C ALA A 40 -14.28 -10.43 2.66
N TYR A 41 -13.06 -10.98 2.64
CA TYR A 41 -12.10 -10.72 1.56
C TYR A 41 -12.50 -11.39 0.26
N ASP A 42 -13.09 -12.59 0.32
CA ASP A 42 -13.64 -13.25 -0.87
C ASP A 42 -14.77 -12.42 -1.50
N LEU A 43 -15.60 -11.78 -0.66
CA LEU A 43 -16.61 -10.84 -1.14
C LEU A 43 -15.99 -9.64 -1.86
N VAL A 44 -14.95 -9.03 -1.30
CA VAL A 44 -14.24 -7.92 -1.96
C VAL A 44 -13.61 -8.38 -3.27
N ASP A 45 -13.06 -9.59 -3.32
CA ASP A 45 -12.45 -10.15 -4.54
C ASP A 45 -13.47 -10.41 -5.65
N SER A 46 -14.73 -10.64 -5.29
CA SER A 46 -15.83 -10.85 -6.24
C SER A 46 -16.34 -9.55 -6.87
N LEU A 47 -15.95 -8.38 -6.35
CA LEU A 47 -16.40 -7.10 -6.87
C LEU A 47 -15.69 -6.76 -8.19
N PRO A 48 -16.37 -6.09 -9.13
CA PRO A 48 -15.74 -5.64 -10.36
C PRO A 48 -14.67 -4.59 -10.09
N ASP A 49 -13.50 -4.76 -10.72
CA ASP A 49 -12.41 -3.78 -10.73
C ASP A 49 -12.77 -2.60 -11.65
N GLU A 50 -13.62 -1.70 -11.17
CA GLU A 50 -14.01 -0.49 -11.88
C GLU A 50 -12.84 0.52 -11.88
N ILE A 51 -12.00 0.49 -12.91
CA ILE A 51 -10.94 1.48 -13.10
C ILE A 51 -11.52 2.70 -13.85
N PRO A 52 -11.68 3.86 -13.19
CA PRO A 52 -12.21 5.04 -13.86
C PRO A 52 -11.24 5.53 -14.93
N GLU A 53 -11.79 6.15 -15.98
CA GLU A 53 -10.98 6.81 -17.01
C GLU A 53 -10.06 7.86 -16.36
N VAL A 54 -8.76 7.79 -16.67
CA VAL A 54 -7.74 8.69 -16.12
C VAL A 54 -7.94 10.09 -16.71
N ARG A 55 -8.74 10.92 -16.03
CA ARG A 55 -9.08 12.29 -16.44
C ARG A 55 -7.96 13.31 -16.27
N TYR A 56 -6.97 12.98 -15.46
CA TYR A 56 -5.77 13.80 -15.29
C TYR A 56 -4.59 12.95 -15.73
N PRO A 57 -3.84 13.35 -16.78
CA PRO A 57 -2.58 12.68 -17.04
C PRO A 57 -1.79 12.77 -15.75
N THR A 58 -1.34 11.63 -15.23
CA THR A 58 -0.39 11.60 -14.13
C THR A 58 0.76 12.46 -14.63
N ARG A 59 0.83 13.73 -14.18
CA ARG A 59 1.98 14.57 -14.45
C ARG A 59 3.05 13.87 -13.64
N ARG A 60 3.70 12.94 -14.35
CA ARG A 60 4.70 12.00 -13.89
C ARG A 60 5.44 12.70 -12.78
N TRP A 61 5.62 12.03 -11.63
CA TRP A 61 6.65 12.37 -10.66
C TRP A 61 8.04 12.22 -11.31
N LEU A 62 8.24 12.82 -12.48
CA LEU A 62 9.49 13.22 -13.09
C LEU A 62 10.05 14.25 -12.11
N SER A 63 10.87 13.73 -11.20
CA SER A 63 11.87 14.53 -10.53
C SER A 63 12.55 15.41 -11.60
N PRO A 64 12.64 16.75 -11.40
CA PRO A 64 13.24 17.64 -12.39
C PRO A 64 14.78 17.61 -12.30
N ASP A 65 15.38 16.44 -12.54
CA ASP A 65 16.81 16.24 -12.79
C ASP A 65 16.97 15.57 -14.19
N TRP A 66 16.76 16.27 -15.31
CA TRP A 66 17.50 17.43 -15.85
C TRP A 66 18.92 17.11 -16.37
N ARG A 67 19.09 16.01 -17.13
CA ARG A 67 20.09 15.99 -18.21
C ARG A 67 19.51 15.44 -19.52
N GLY A 68 19.32 16.38 -20.44
CA GLY A 68 19.40 16.13 -21.88
C GLY A 68 18.07 15.93 -22.59
N LYS A 69 17.55 17.04 -23.15
CA LYS A 69 16.92 17.11 -24.48
C LYS A 69 15.94 15.95 -24.77
N SER A 70 14.63 16.16 -24.73
CA SER A 70 13.92 16.93 -25.75
C SER A 70 12.44 16.60 -25.58
N ALA A 71 11.60 17.62 -25.49
CA ALA A 71 10.34 17.73 -26.23
C ALA A 71 9.42 18.76 -25.55
N GLN A 72 9.41 19.94 -26.15
CA GLN A 72 8.18 20.66 -26.48
C GLN A 72 7.42 21.35 -25.33
N ARG A 73 7.89 22.57 -25.01
CA ARG A 73 7.19 23.84 -25.30
C ARG A 73 5.66 23.77 -25.11
N VAL A 74 5.19 24.02 -23.89
CA VAL A 74 3.87 24.61 -23.65
C VAL A 74 4.08 25.98 -23.02
N VAL A 75 3.44 26.94 -23.66
CA VAL A 75 3.66 28.38 -23.61
C VAL A 75 3.20 28.95 -22.26
N LEU A 76 4.15 29.65 -21.61
CA LEU A 76 4.00 30.91 -20.88
C LEU A 76 2.59 31.26 -20.39
N GLN A 77 2.36 31.22 -19.08
CA GLN A 77 1.75 32.39 -18.43
C GLN A 77 1.98 32.45 -16.92
N ASN A 78 2.34 33.66 -16.51
CA ASN A 78 2.08 34.26 -15.20
C ASN A 78 3.07 34.00 -14.06
N ARG A 79 3.99 34.97 -13.98
CA ARG A 79 4.26 35.81 -12.79
C ARG A 79 4.55 35.07 -11.48
N GLY A 80 5.86 34.98 -11.23
CA GLY A 80 6.50 35.42 -9.98
C GLY A 80 5.79 35.05 -8.68
N GLU A 81 6.22 33.95 -8.07
CA GLU A 81 6.98 33.94 -6.81
C GLU A 81 7.11 32.48 -6.34
N ARG A 82 8.36 32.05 -6.08
CA ARG A 82 8.71 30.65 -5.79
C ARG A 82 8.47 30.37 -4.31
N CYS A 83 7.86 29.22 -4.04
CA CYS A 83 7.76 28.62 -2.71
C CYS A 83 9.11 27.95 -2.38
N ASP A 84 9.89 28.62 -1.53
CA ASP A 84 11.17 28.12 -1.01
C ASP A 84 10.93 27.13 0.16
N ASP A 85 11.69 26.04 0.10
CA ASP A 85 12.33 25.34 1.23
C ASP A 85 11.49 24.53 2.24
N TRP A 86 11.35 23.22 1.98
CA TRP A 86 10.90 22.20 2.95
C TRP A 86 11.95 21.09 3.20
N ARG A 87 13.22 21.27 2.85
CA ARG A 87 14.28 20.27 3.13
C ARG A 87 15.27 20.75 4.19
N ALA A 88 14.82 20.75 5.44
CA ALA A 88 15.72 20.55 6.57
C ALA A 88 14.99 19.75 7.64
N GLY A 89 15.19 18.44 7.62
CA GLY A 89 14.64 17.53 8.61
C GLY A 89 14.98 17.96 10.03
N ARG A 90 13.96 18.06 10.88
CA ARG A 90 14.14 17.91 12.31
C ARG A 90 12.93 17.22 12.91
N ILE A 91 13.24 16.05 13.44
CA ILE A 91 12.39 15.08 14.12
C ILE A 91 12.00 15.72 15.46
N TYR A 92 10.70 15.84 15.72
CA TYR A 92 10.17 16.29 17.01
C TYR A 92 10.60 15.30 18.10
N HIS A 93 11.47 15.75 19.03
CA HIS A 93 11.63 15.11 20.33
C HIS A 93 10.74 15.85 21.32
N ARG A 94 9.78 15.11 21.88
CA ARG A 94 8.89 15.50 22.98
C ARG A 94 9.72 15.51 24.28
N SER A 95 9.57 16.58 25.08
CA SER A 95 9.87 16.62 26.52
C SER A 95 8.70 17.32 27.21
#